data_AF-A0A1V4XN77-F1
#
_entry.id   AF-A0A1V4XN77-F1
#
_cell.length_a   1.000
_cell.length_b   1.000
_cell.length_c   1.000
_cell.angle_alpha   90.00
_cell.angle_beta   90.00
_cell.angle_gamma   90.00
#
_symmetry.space_group_name_H-M   'P 1'
#
loop_
_entity.id
_entity.type
_entity.pdbx_description
1 polymer ?
#
loop_
_entity_poly.entity_id
_entity_poly.type
_entity_poly.pdbx_seq_one_letter_code
_entity_poly.pdbx_strand_id
1 'polypeptide(L)'
;MSPTIVESLRHFLEGFSQGQRDKVIGLTCMEQQELENVFALLLLGSFVGFPAPPTFLAVELLPFMEREMQILGQRAEDACDMLGQMMGTLGVD
;
A
#
# COMPACT_ATOMS: atom_id res chain seq x y z
N MET A 1 -10.87 45.39 27.55
CA MET A 1 -9.76 44.75 26.82
C MET A 1 -10.36 43.61 25.99
N SER A 2 -9.99 43.55 24.73
CA SER A 2 -10.78 43.10 23.58
C SER A 2 -11.10 41.59 23.51
N PRO A 3 -12.38 41.19 23.34
CA PRO A 3 -12.79 39.79 23.14
C PRO A 3 -12.22 39.15 21.86
N THR A 4 -11.83 39.96 20.88
CA THR A 4 -11.27 39.51 19.58
C THR A 4 -9.92 38.81 19.70
N ILE A 5 -9.10 39.17 20.70
CA ILE A 5 -7.77 38.56 20.89
C ILE A 5 -7.92 37.13 21.43
N VAL A 6 -8.88 36.90 22.31
CA VAL A 6 -9.14 35.57 22.90
C VAL A 6 -9.69 34.61 21.85
N GLU A 7 -10.62 35.07 21.00
CA GLU A 7 -11.13 34.26 19.87
C GLU A 7 -10.05 33.96 18.83
N SER A 8 -9.20 34.93 18.51
CA SER A 8 -8.08 34.71 17.57
C SER A 8 -7.06 33.69 18.11
N LEU A 9 -6.74 33.77 19.42
CA LEU A 9 -5.88 32.80 20.08
C LEU A 9 -6.49 31.40 20.11
N ARG A 10 -7.81 31.30 20.32
CA ARG A 10 -8.54 30.03 20.30
C ARG A 10 -8.50 29.39 18.91
N HIS A 11 -8.81 30.15 17.86
CA HIS A 11 -8.73 29.66 16.49
C HIS A 11 -7.31 29.26 16.08
N PHE A 12 -6.30 30.00 16.54
CA PHE A 12 -4.90 29.65 16.31
C PHE A 12 -4.51 28.35 17.03
N LEU A 13 -4.92 28.15 18.28
CA LEU A 13 -4.69 26.92 19.04
C LEU A 13 -5.41 25.71 18.44
N GLU A 14 -6.63 25.90 17.95
CA GLU A 14 -7.39 24.85 17.26
C GLU A 14 -6.71 24.45 15.94
N GLY A 15 -6.29 25.42 15.12
CA GLY A 15 -5.56 25.16 13.87
C GLY A 15 -4.17 24.53 14.12
N PHE A 16 -3.47 24.95 15.17
CA PHE A 16 -2.17 24.37 15.55
C PHE A 16 -2.31 22.92 16.02
N SER A 17 -3.32 22.63 16.86
CA SER A 17 -3.64 21.27 17.32
C SER A 17 -4.01 20.34 16.16
N GLN A 18 -4.81 20.83 15.21
CA GLN A 18 -5.16 20.08 14.00
C GLN A 18 -3.92 19.83 13.13
N GLY A 19 -3.12 20.86 12.83
CA GLY A 19 -1.91 20.71 12.02
C GLY A 19 -0.87 19.76 12.61
N GLN A 20 -0.73 19.70 13.95
CA GLN A 20 0.13 18.70 14.58
C GLN A 20 -0.40 17.28 14.43
N ARG A 21 -1.72 17.07 14.57
CA ARG A 21 -2.34 15.75 14.38
C ARG A 21 -2.20 15.27 12.94
N ASP A 22 -2.50 16.13 11.98
CA ASP A 22 -2.41 15.81 10.56
C ASP A 22 -0.99 15.43 10.17
N LYS A 23 0.01 16.14 10.71
CA LYS A 23 1.42 15.82 10.48
C LYS A 23 1.82 14.46 11.05
N VAL A 24 1.40 14.13 12.28
CA VAL A 24 1.72 12.85 12.91
C VAL A 24 1.04 11.70 12.18
N ILE A 25 -0.25 11.85 11.84
CA ILE A 25 -0.99 10.85 11.05
C ILE A 25 -0.32 10.65 9.69
N GLY A 26 0.02 11.75 9.00
CA GLY A 26 0.71 11.70 7.71
C GLY A 26 2.03 10.95 7.79
N LEU A 27 2.85 11.19 8.82
CA LEU A 27 4.11 10.48 9.03
C LEU A 27 3.88 8.97 9.24
N THR A 28 2.93 8.60 10.12
CA THR A 28 2.62 7.18 10.36
C THR A 28 2.11 6.47 9.10
N CYS A 29 1.30 7.14 8.27
CA CYS A 29 0.86 6.56 7.00
C CYS A 29 2.02 6.35 6.02
N MET A 30 2.99 7.28 5.99
CA MET A 30 4.18 7.13 5.14
C MET A 30 5.05 5.95 5.62
N GLU A 31 5.29 5.84 6.93
CA GLU A 31 6.05 4.72 7.51
C GLU A 31 5.37 3.37 7.21
N GLN A 32 4.05 3.31 7.34
CA GLN A 32 3.28 2.12 7.00
C GLN A 32 3.46 1.73 5.52
N GLN A 33 3.38 2.70 4.61
CA GLN A 33 3.57 2.46 3.18
C GLN A 33 5.00 1.98 2.87
N GLU A 34 6.01 2.55 3.53
CA GLU A 34 7.39 2.10 3.38
C GLU A 34 7.58 0.65 3.86
N LEU A 35 6.97 0.29 5.00
CA LEU A 35 6.99 -1.08 5.50
C LEU A 35 6.29 -2.06 4.55
N GLU A 36 5.15 -1.68 3.97
CA GLU A 36 4.46 -2.51 2.95
C GLU A 36 5.30 -2.70 1.68
N ASN A 37 6.02 -1.67 1.24
CA ASN A 37 6.92 -1.77 0.11
C ASN A 37 8.10 -2.71 0.40
N VAL A 38 8.71 -2.59 1.58
CA VAL A 38 9.79 -3.49 2.01
C VAL A 38 9.27 -4.92 2.13
N PHE A 39 8.09 -5.11 2.72
CA PHE A 39 7.42 -6.41 2.82
C PHE A 39 7.21 -7.07 1.45
N ALA A 40 6.71 -6.31 0.46
CA ALA A 40 6.58 -6.79 -0.91
C ALA A 40 7.93 -7.15 -1.54
N LEU A 41 8.97 -6.34 -1.34
CA LEU A 41 10.32 -6.65 -1.80
C LEU A 41 10.89 -7.89 -1.12
N LEU A 42 10.57 -8.13 0.15
CA LEU A 42 11.04 -9.31 0.86
C LEU A 42 10.40 -10.58 0.28
N LEU A 43 9.11 -10.52 -0.07
CA LEU A 43 8.38 -11.69 -0.56
C LEU A 43 8.55 -11.93 -2.06
N LEU A 44 8.55 -10.85 -2.86
CA LEU A 44 8.52 -10.92 -4.31
C LEU A 44 9.79 -10.36 -4.99
N GLY A 45 10.71 -9.75 -4.25
CA GLY A 45 11.90 -9.12 -4.83
C GLY A 45 12.80 -10.10 -5.59
N SER A 46 12.84 -11.37 -5.17
CA SER A 46 13.57 -12.42 -5.89
C SER A 46 13.04 -12.66 -7.31
N PHE A 47 11.74 -12.48 -7.55
CA PHE A 47 11.14 -12.59 -8.89
C PHE A 47 11.50 -11.41 -9.81
N VAL A 48 11.96 -10.29 -9.24
CA VAL A 48 12.37 -9.08 -9.97
C VAL A 48 13.90 -8.97 -10.05
N GLY A 49 14.64 -9.96 -9.55
CA GLY A 49 16.10 -10.00 -9.59
C GLY A 49 16.81 -9.27 -8.44
N PHE A 50 16.07 -8.87 -7.40
CA PHE A 50 16.69 -8.43 -6.14
C PHE A 50 17.23 -9.64 -5.35
N PRO A 51 18.31 -9.47 -4.57
CA PRO A 51 18.81 -10.53 -3.71
C PRO A 51 17.70 -11.01 -2.78
N ALA A 52 17.38 -12.30 -2.88
CA ALA A 52 16.33 -12.90 -2.07
C ALA A 52 16.69 -12.75 -0.58
N PRO A 53 15.78 -12.21 0.25
CA PRO A 53 16.00 -12.24 1.69
C PRO A 53 15.97 -13.67 2.22
N PRO A 54 16.37 -13.89 3.49
CA PRO A 54 16.35 -15.21 4.10
C PRO A 54 15.01 -15.92 3.90
N THR A 55 15.00 -17.08 3.23
CA THR A 55 13.78 -17.81 2.83
C THR A 55 12.85 -18.11 4.01
N PHE A 56 13.42 -18.36 5.19
CA PHE A 56 12.66 -18.56 6.43
C PHE A 56 11.75 -17.36 6.75
N LEU A 57 12.30 -16.15 6.64
CA LEU A 57 11.59 -14.90 6.93
C LEU A 57 10.48 -14.67 5.89
N ALA A 58 10.74 -14.98 4.62
CA ALA A 58 9.71 -14.90 3.58
C ALA A 58 8.54 -15.86 3.86
N VAL A 59 8.82 -17.12 4.25
CA VAL A 59 7.76 -18.10 4.54
C VAL A 59 6.90 -17.71 5.74
N GLU A 60 7.49 -17.14 6.78
CA GLU A 60 6.77 -16.62 7.94
C GLU A 60 5.87 -15.43 7.59
N LEU A 61 6.31 -14.59 6.64
CA LEU A 61 5.60 -13.39 6.21
C LEU A 61 4.55 -13.63 5.10
N LEU A 62 4.68 -14.70 4.32
CA LEU A 62 3.74 -15.09 3.26
C LEU A 62 2.25 -15.06 3.66
N PRO A 63 1.81 -15.62 4.81
CA PRO A 63 0.38 -15.63 5.17
C PRO A 63 -0.21 -14.22 5.29
N PHE A 64 0.59 -13.21 5.59
CA PHE A 64 0.10 -11.82 5.67
C PHE A 64 -0.17 -11.20 4.30
N MET A 65 0.25 -11.84 3.19
CA MET A 65 -0.09 -11.44 1.82
C MET A 65 -1.34 -12.13 1.25
N GLU A 66 -2.03 -12.99 2.01
CA GLU A 66 -3.10 -13.85 1.50
C GLU A 66 -4.13 -13.09 0.65
N ARG A 67 -4.62 -11.96 1.16
CA ARG A 67 -5.60 -11.13 0.45
C ARG A 67 -5.08 -10.67 -0.91
N GLU A 68 -3.83 -10.23 -0.97
CA GLU A 68 -3.30 -9.64 -2.20
C GLU A 68 -2.88 -10.73 -3.19
N MET A 69 -2.53 -11.91 -2.70
CA MET A 69 -2.41 -13.11 -3.53
C MET A 69 -3.77 -13.51 -4.16
N GLN A 70 -4.87 -13.43 -3.42
CA GLN A 70 -6.20 -13.70 -3.97
C GLN A 70 -6.57 -12.69 -5.06
N ILE A 71 -6.33 -11.39 -4.82
CA ILE A 71 -6.56 -10.35 -5.83
C ILE A 71 -5.67 -10.56 -7.07
N LEU A 72 -4.39 -10.90 -6.87
CA LEU A 72 -3.47 -11.20 -7.96
C LEU A 72 -3.93 -12.41 -8.77
N GLY A 73 -4.40 -13.47 -8.10
CA GLY A 73 -4.94 -14.67 -8.72
C GLY A 73 -6.15 -14.36 -9.59
N GLN A 74 -7.13 -13.62 -9.06
CA GLN A 74 -8.32 -13.22 -9.82
C GLN A 74 -7.93 -12.40 -11.06
N ARG A 75 -7.02 -11.43 -10.91
CA ARG A 75 -6.56 -10.62 -12.04
C ARG A 75 -5.81 -11.44 -13.10
N ALA A 76 -5.07 -12.47 -12.68
CA ALA A 76 -4.39 -13.36 -13.60
C ALA A 76 -5.39 -14.22 -14.39
N GLU A 77 -6.45 -14.71 -13.74
CA GLU A 77 -7.55 -15.43 -14.40
C GLU A 77 -8.28 -14.53 -15.42
N ASP A 78 -8.66 -13.32 -15.02
CA ASP A 78 -9.33 -12.36 -15.90
C ASP A 78 -8.46 -12.00 -17.12
N ALA A 79 -7.15 -11.84 -16.92
CA ALA A 79 -6.21 -11.59 -18.01
C ALA A 79 -6.07 -12.78 -18.96
N CYS A 80 -6.03 -14.01 -18.41
CA CYS A 80 -6.02 -15.23 -19.20
C CYS A 80 -7.30 -15.39 -20.03
N ASP A 81 -8.47 -15.06 -19.47
CA ASP A 81 -9.73 -15.12 -20.21
C ASP A 81 -9.74 -14.14 -21.38
N MET A 82 -9.29 -12.90 -21.18
CA MET A 82 -9.14 -11.93 -22.27
C MET A 82 -8.16 -12.40 -23.35
N LEU A 83 -7.02 -13.00 -22.98
CA LEU A 83 -6.07 -13.57 -23.93
C LEU A 83 -6.68 -14.75 -24.71
N GLY A 84 -7.44 -15.61 -24.03
CA GLY A 84 -8.17 -16.72 -24.65
C GLY A 84 -9.20 -16.23 -25.67
N GLN A 85 -9.97 -15.19 -25.33
CA GLN A 85 -10.90 -14.55 -26.26
C GLN A 85 -10.16 -13.96 -27.48
N MET A 86 -9.04 -13.26 -27.27
CA MET A 86 -8.24 -12.72 -28.38
C MET A 86 -7.68 -13.83 -29.28
N MET A 87 -7.15 -14.93 -28.73
CA MET A 87 -6.67 -16.04 -29.57
C MET A 87 -7.79 -16.75 -30.32
N GLY A 88 -8.97 -16.90 -29.70
CA GLY A 88 -10.16 -17.39 -30.39
C GLY A 88 -10.56 -16.50 -31.58
N THR A 89 -10.45 -15.16 -31.46
CA THR A 89 -10.70 -14.25 -32.59
C THR A 89 -9.64 -14.31 -33.69
N LEU A 90 -8.41 -14.71 -33.35
CA LEU A 90 -7.31 -14.86 -34.30
C LEU A 90 -7.33 -16.23 -35.01
N GLY A 91 -8.30 -17.10 -34.71
CA GLY A 91 -8.47 -18.40 -35.35
C GLY A 91 -7.38 -19.41 -34.99
N VAL A 92 -6.70 -19.20 -33.86
CA VAL A 92 -5.75 -20.15 -33.30
C VAL A 92 -6.55 -21.08 -32.40
N ASP A 93 -6.87 -22.27 -32.92
CA ASP A 93 -7.45 -23.40 -32.18
C ASP A 93 -6.37 -24.10 -31.33
#